data_AF-A0A3D2RG55-F1
#
_entry.id   AF-A0A3D2RG55-F1
#
_cell.length_a   1.000
_cell.length_b   1.000
_cell.length_c   1.000
_cell.angle_alpha   90.00
_cell.angle_beta   90.00
_cell.angle_gamma   90.00
#
_symmetry.space_group_name_H-M   'P 1'
#
loop_
_entity.id
_entity.type
_entity.pdbx_description
1 polymer ?
#
loop_
_entity_poly.entity_id
_entity_poly.type
_entity_poly.pdbx_seq_one_letter_code
_entity_poly.pdbx_strand_id
1 'polypeptide(L)'
;MGLLGRELGQRSADGILVAACLVLGAWYGVLGYHEDPASRIRGSDSIGYYIYLPSILLQGDIDFANDFRRLAGEDVFLFPTPDGRAGNPYSIGPAIFWSPFFLLGHLSAITSGYASNGYSAPYFFLVYWGNVLYIIAGLLITFRLIRSFDTPSDVALLATLSILLATQLTYYIFPKSATSHGLSFTLVATFALALRREGLTWRSGLLGGLSALIRWQNLLFVPVLAAAVHVSRSGHRFSGSDARRYVPFVLSVLGGLLPQLILWQALYWRPFLIPQLDGYVDLTRLPVIQVLLSAQHGLITWHPWWLLAGIGLWFLSGKQKAWAIAIGVVFLLQLYLNGTVRDWWGTWSFGHRRFVNLIPLFGVGAGILISRIPQRQARWLLFAGVALALWNQAFINQYQRALIPRSKPPTFQEFVYDKFSLNTVWQAQLAVNTAVHSFRKDDFENYLRFAKQAHTLYPGYRNSMKVHAVASSVEGRWGQALDDFEGWLEIEPWSRAAKWGIADIRLKLGQVDQARMLIDDLGISEGEVEAALSTGEGTLQTRSFFSTYREELDRIYTD
;
A
#
# COMPACT_ATOMS: atom_id res chain seq x y z
N MET A 1 -14.63 24.07 25.98
CA MET A 1 -15.26 24.76 24.83
C MET A 1 -14.64 24.16 23.57
N GLY A 2 -15.44 23.65 22.64
CA GLY A 2 -14.93 23.02 21.41
C GLY A 2 -14.17 24.03 20.54
N LEU A 3 -13.25 23.55 19.70
CA LEU A 3 -12.54 24.32 18.68
C LEU A 3 -13.51 25.10 17.77
N LEU A 4 -14.72 24.57 17.52
CA LEU A 4 -15.76 25.18 16.69
C LEU A 4 -16.86 25.94 17.48
N GLY A 5 -16.68 26.19 18.78
CA GLY A 5 -17.58 27.03 19.58
C GLY A 5 -18.85 26.36 20.11
N ARG A 6 -19.34 25.26 19.52
CA ARG A 6 -20.39 24.37 20.07
C ARG A 6 -19.96 22.90 20.02
N GLU A 7 -20.25 22.12 21.06
CA GLU A 7 -19.89 20.70 21.08
C GLU A 7 -20.78 19.91 20.12
N LEU A 8 -20.16 19.27 19.12
CA LEU A 8 -20.85 18.48 18.12
C LEU A 8 -21.41 17.19 18.76
N GLY A 9 -22.70 16.91 18.57
CA GLY A 9 -23.30 15.66 19.02
C GLY A 9 -22.68 14.44 18.33
N GLN A 10 -22.63 13.30 19.01
CA GLN A 10 -22.05 12.07 18.47
C GLN A 10 -22.72 11.61 17.15
N ARG A 11 -24.05 11.69 17.08
CA ARG A 11 -24.80 11.33 15.85
C ARG A 11 -24.43 12.23 14.67
N SER A 12 -24.21 13.52 14.91
CA SER A 12 -23.77 14.47 13.89
C SER A 12 -22.35 14.14 13.42
N ALA A 13 -21.44 13.80 14.34
CA ALA A 13 -20.08 13.37 13.99
C ALA A 13 -20.08 12.10 13.15
N ASP A 14 -20.86 11.09 13.54
CA ASP A 14 -21.03 9.84 12.79
C ASP A 14 -21.58 10.13 11.37
N GLY A 15 -22.59 10.99 11.27
CA GLY A 15 -23.17 11.42 9.98
C GLY A 15 -22.16 12.11 9.08
N ILE A 16 -21.32 13.00 9.62
CA ILE A 16 -20.26 13.68 8.85
C ILE A 16 -19.20 12.67 8.37
N LEU A 17 -18.78 11.73 9.21
CA LEU A 17 -17.80 10.71 8.83
C LEU A 17 -18.32 9.80 7.72
N VAL A 18 -19.57 9.34 7.84
CA VAL A 18 -20.21 8.54 6.79
C VAL A 18 -20.36 9.36 5.50
N ALA A 19 -20.82 10.61 5.58
CA ALA A 19 -20.94 11.49 4.42
C ALA A 19 -19.58 11.72 3.74
N ALA A 20 -18.50 11.94 4.51
CA ALA A 20 -17.15 12.07 3.98
C ALA A 20 -16.71 10.80 3.21
N CYS A 21 -16.98 9.61 3.76
CA CYS A 21 -16.71 8.35 3.07
C CYS A 21 -17.56 8.19 1.79
N LEU A 22 -18.83 8.58 1.80
CA LEU A 22 -19.68 8.53 0.61
C LEU A 22 -19.20 9.49 -0.48
N VAL A 23 -18.82 10.72 -0.11
CA VAL A 23 -18.27 11.71 -1.03
C VAL A 23 -16.96 11.21 -1.63
N LEU A 24 -16.05 10.66 -0.82
CA LEU A 24 -14.83 10.06 -1.32
C LEU A 24 -15.12 8.87 -2.23
N GLY A 25 -16.02 7.96 -1.83
CA GLY A 25 -16.41 6.82 -2.67
C GLY A 25 -16.96 7.26 -4.02
N ALA A 26 -17.84 8.26 -4.04
CA ALA A 26 -18.36 8.85 -5.28
C ALA A 26 -17.25 9.50 -6.11
N TRP A 27 -16.35 10.26 -5.48
CA TRP A 27 -15.20 10.87 -6.12
C TRP A 27 -14.28 9.83 -6.77
N TYR A 28 -13.93 8.77 -6.05
CA TYR A 28 -13.14 7.66 -6.58
C TYR A 28 -13.91 6.91 -7.68
N GLY A 29 -15.23 6.83 -7.61
CA GLY A 29 -16.09 6.34 -8.69
C GLY A 29 -15.99 7.18 -9.96
N VAL A 30 -16.11 8.51 -9.86
CA VAL A 30 -15.98 9.45 -10.99
C VAL A 30 -14.59 9.38 -11.64
N LEU A 31 -13.54 9.10 -10.85
CA LEU A 31 -12.20 8.90 -11.36
C LEU A 31 -11.97 7.55 -12.04
N GLY A 32 -13.02 6.72 -12.18
CA GLY A 32 -13.02 5.43 -12.87
C GLY A 32 -12.55 4.26 -12.02
N TYR A 33 -12.28 4.46 -10.72
CA TYR A 33 -11.70 3.40 -9.87
C TYR A 33 -12.68 2.27 -9.50
N HIS A 34 -13.95 2.41 -9.86
CA HIS A 34 -14.99 1.40 -9.61
C HIS A 34 -15.51 0.73 -10.89
N GLU A 35 -15.00 1.12 -12.07
CA GLU A 35 -15.55 0.76 -13.39
C GLU A 35 -15.42 -0.72 -13.75
N ASP A 36 -14.35 -1.39 -13.31
CA ASP A 36 -14.16 -2.83 -13.56
C ASP A 36 -14.31 -3.66 -12.27
N PRO A 37 -15.43 -4.39 -12.09
CA PRO A 37 -15.63 -5.31 -10.99
C PRO A 37 -14.59 -6.44 -10.90
N ALA A 38 -14.09 -6.94 -12.04
CA ALA A 38 -13.05 -7.98 -12.09
C ALA A 38 -11.72 -7.46 -11.51
N SER A 39 -11.49 -6.15 -11.60
CA SER A 39 -10.30 -5.51 -11.05
C SER A 39 -10.30 -5.30 -9.52
N ARG A 40 -11.38 -5.68 -8.81
CA ARG A 40 -11.53 -5.42 -7.37
C ARG A 40 -10.77 -6.41 -6.48
N ILE A 41 -10.64 -7.66 -6.92
CA ILE A 41 -9.78 -8.67 -6.31
C ILE A 41 -8.57 -8.86 -7.23
N ARG A 42 -7.54 -8.03 -7.05
CA ARG A 42 -6.33 -8.04 -7.92
C ARG A 42 -5.04 -7.95 -7.14
N GLY A 43 -3.97 -8.50 -7.69
CA GLY A 43 -2.64 -8.51 -7.07
C GLY A 43 -2.53 -9.53 -5.93
N SER A 44 -1.29 -9.85 -5.58
CA SER A 44 -0.95 -10.99 -4.72
C SER A 44 -1.69 -11.02 -3.38
N ASP A 45 -1.73 -9.89 -2.65
CA ASP A 45 -2.39 -9.81 -1.34
C ASP A 45 -3.89 -10.09 -1.42
N SER A 46 -4.61 -9.34 -2.28
CA SER A 46 -6.07 -9.44 -2.38
C SER A 46 -6.51 -10.84 -2.79
N ILE A 47 -5.79 -11.44 -3.74
CA ILE A 47 -6.04 -12.80 -4.22
C ILE A 47 -5.78 -13.79 -3.09
N GLY A 48 -4.61 -13.72 -2.44
CA GLY A 48 -4.25 -14.65 -1.37
C GLY A 48 -5.23 -14.63 -0.18
N TYR A 49 -5.79 -13.48 0.17
CA TYR A 49 -6.86 -13.42 1.17
C TYR A 49 -8.20 -13.94 0.67
N TYR A 50 -8.50 -13.77 -0.61
CA TYR A 50 -9.81 -14.09 -1.18
C TYR A 50 -10.00 -15.59 -1.44
N ILE A 51 -8.98 -16.28 -1.95
CA ILE A 51 -9.10 -17.67 -2.43
C ILE A 51 -9.61 -18.66 -1.38
N TYR A 52 -9.38 -18.41 -0.08
CA TYR A 52 -9.99 -19.22 0.98
C TYR A 52 -11.51 -19.35 0.87
N LEU A 53 -12.19 -18.32 0.35
CA LEU A 53 -13.65 -18.31 0.21
C LEU A 53 -14.14 -19.36 -0.80
N PRO A 54 -13.78 -19.30 -2.10
CA PRO A 54 -14.23 -20.30 -3.07
C PRO A 54 -13.71 -21.71 -2.76
N SER A 55 -12.46 -21.90 -2.33
CA SER A 55 -11.93 -23.25 -2.06
C SER A 55 -12.66 -23.91 -0.90
N ILE A 56 -12.79 -23.22 0.24
CA ILE A 56 -13.39 -23.83 1.43
C ILE A 56 -14.91 -23.90 1.33
N LEU A 57 -15.58 -22.81 0.89
CA LEU A 57 -17.03 -22.73 0.95
C LEU A 57 -17.73 -23.39 -0.24
N LEU A 58 -17.09 -23.49 -1.40
CA LEU A 58 -17.70 -24.06 -2.61
C LEU A 58 -17.07 -25.38 -3.04
N GLN A 59 -15.75 -25.53 -2.93
CA GLN A 59 -15.03 -26.73 -3.41
C GLN A 59 -14.83 -27.77 -2.29
N GLY A 60 -14.79 -27.32 -1.02
CA GLY A 60 -14.64 -28.20 0.14
C GLY A 60 -13.21 -28.67 0.38
N ASP A 61 -12.21 -27.97 -0.15
CA ASP A 61 -10.80 -28.30 0.01
C ASP A 61 -9.95 -27.08 0.43
N ILE A 62 -8.66 -27.36 0.66
CA ILE A 62 -7.63 -26.36 0.99
C ILE A 62 -6.42 -26.52 0.04
N ASP A 63 -6.66 -26.93 -1.21
CA ASP A 63 -5.65 -26.92 -2.27
C ASP A 63 -5.91 -25.74 -3.21
N PHE A 64 -5.11 -24.69 -3.04
CA PHE A 64 -5.39 -23.40 -3.66
C PHE A 64 -4.91 -23.28 -5.12
N ALA A 65 -4.41 -24.36 -5.73
CA ALA A 65 -3.72 -24.31 -7.01
C ALA A 65 -4.62 -23.78 -8.13
N ASN A 66 -5.85 -24.29 -8.21
CA ASN A 66 -6.81 -23.89 -9.24
C ASN A 66 -7.25 -22.43 -9.08
N ASP A 67 -7.42 -21.99 -7.84
CA ASP A 67 -7.89 -20.64 -7.52
C ASP A 67 -6.80 -19.59 -7.78
N PHE A 68 -5.54 -19.91 -7.45
CA PHE A 68 -4.40 -19.08 -7.82
C PHE A 68 -4.23 -18.98 -9.33
N ARG A 69 -4.24 -20.10 -10.06
CA ARG A 69 -4.14 -20.09 -11.54
C ARG A 69 -5.23 -19.23 -12.17
N ARG A 70 -6.46 -19.36 -11.66
CA ARG A 70 -7.61 -18.62 -12.19
C ARG A 70 -7.53 -17.11 -11.96
N LEU A 71 -7.04 -16.66 -10.80
CA LEU A 71 -7.02 -15.25 -10.44
C LEU A 71 -5.70 -14.53 -10.74
N ALA A 72 -4.59 -15.25 -10.75
CA ALA A 72 -3.24 -14.68 -10.88
C ALA A 72 -2.45 -15.22 -12.08
N GLY A 73 -2.97 -16.20 -12.83
CA GLY A 73 -2.34 -16.77 -14.04
C GLY A 73 -1.51 -18.04 -13.77
N GLU A 74 -0.95 -18.62 -14.84
CA GLU A 74 -0.20 -19.89 -14.76
C GLU A 74 1.17 -19.74 -14.06
N ASP A 75 1.83 -18.58 -14.18
CA ASP A 75 3.18 -18.34 -13.65
C ASP A 75 3.21 -17.93 -12.16
N VAL A 76 2.19 -18.30 -11.39
CA VAL A 76 2.06 -17.88 -9.99
C VAL A 76 2.95 -18.73 -9.10
N PHE A 77 3.72 -18.06 -8.24
CA PHE A 77 4.46 -18.73 -7.18
C PHE A 77 3.49 -19.35 -6.17
N LEU A 78 3.34 -20.68 -6.25
CA LEU A 78 2.58 -21.47 -5.29
C LEU A 78 3.44 -21.73 -4.06
N PHE A 79 2.84 -21.70 -2.87
CA PHE A 79 3.55 -21.91 -1.61
C PHE A 79 3.41 -23.38 -1.22
N PRO A 80 4.38 -24.26 -1.54
CA PRO A 80 4.18 -25.69 -1.40
C PRO A 80 3.97 -26.07 0.07
N THR A 81 2.98 -26.93 0.30
CA THR A 81 2.80 -27.63 1.58
C THR A 81 3.72 -28.86 1.66
N PRO A 82 3.95 -29.44 2.84
CA PRO A 82 4.75 -30.66 2.99
C PRO A 82 4.25 -31.87 2.16
N ASP A 83 2.95 -31.90 1.85
CA ASP A 83 2.30 -32.93 1.04
C ASP A 83 2.15 -32.56 -0.45
N GLY A 84 2.76 -31.44 -0.89
CA GLY A 84 2.84 -31.06 -2.31
C GLY A 84 1.66 -30.27 -2.87
N ARG A 85 0.68 -29.90 -2.05
CA ARG A 85 -0.43 -29.02 -2.44
C ARG A 85 0.00 -27.56 -2.53
N ALA A 86 -0.81 -26.74 -3.19
CA ALA A 86 -0.63 -25.30 -3.15
C ALA A 86 -1.16 -24.75 -1.82
N GLY A 87 -0.26 -24.37 -0.92
CA GLY A 87 -0.56 -23.65 0.31
C GLY A 87 -0.81 -22.16 0.07
N ASN A 88 -0.93 -21.41 1.17
CA ASN A 88 -1.24 -19.99 1.13
C ASN A 88 -0.56 -19.25 2.31
N PRO A 89 0.29 -18.25 2.04
CA PRO A 89 1.06 -17.55 3.05
C PRO A 89 0.30 -16.38 3.67
N TYR A 90 -0.95 -16.15 3.27
CA TYR A 90 -1.80 -15.11 3.82
C TYR A 90 -2.59 -15.67 5.00
N SER A 91 -3.17 -14.81 5.83
CA SER A 91 -4.01 -15.24 6.95
C SER A 91 -5.44 -15.49 6.50
N ILE A 92 -6.15 -16.42 7.13
CA ILE A 92 -7.57 -16.72 6.85
C ILE A 92 -8.53 -15.63 7.36
N GLY A 93 -8.08 -14.77 8.27
CA GLY A 93 -8.91 -13.77 8.93
C GLY A 93 -9.77 -12.92 7.98
N PRO A 94 -9.22 -12.28 6.94
CA PRO A 94 -10.02 -11.51 6.00
C PRO A 94 -11.13 -12.33 5.33
N ALA A 95 -10.85 -13.57 4.93
CA ALA A 95 -11.85 -14.46 4.34
C ALA A 95 -13.02 -14.73 5.32
N ILE A 96 -12.75 -14.95 6.60
CA ILE A 96 -13.80 -15.14 7.61
C ILE A 96 -14.72 -13.91 7.67
N PHE A 97 -14.15 -12.71 7.71
CA PHE A 97 -14.93 -11.47 7.75
C PHE A 97 -15.65 -11.17 6.42
N TRP A 98 -15.07 -11.58 5.30
CA TRP A 98 -15.67 -11.44 3.97
C TRP A 98 -16.75 -12.49 3.67
N SER A 99 -16.78 -13.61 4.41
CA SER A 99 -17.69 -14.72 4.14
C SER A 99 -19.17 -14.35 4.08
N PRO A 100 -19.73 -13.46 4.92
CA PRO A 100 -21.14 -13.06 4.79
C PRO A 100 -21.42 -12.37 3.45
N PHE A 101 -20.51 -11.51 3.01
CA PHE A 101 -20.64 -10.79 1.73
C PHE A 101 -20.38 -11.70 0.53
N PHE A 102 -19.47 -12.65 0.67
CA PHE A 102 -19.24 -13.68 -0.35
C PHE A 102 -20.49 -14.55 -0.54
N LEU A 103 -21.15 -14.98 0.55
CA LEU A 103 -22.38 -15.76 0.48
C LEU A 103 -23.55 -14.97 -0.11
N LEU A 104 -23.66 -13.67 0.21
CA LEU A 104 -24.60 -12.78 -0.48
C LEU A 104 -24.27 -12.67 -1.98
N GLY A 105 -22.99 -12.63 -2.34
CA GLY A 105 -22.54 -12.70 -3.73
C GLY A 105 -22.88 -14.02 -4.41
N HIS A 106 -22.78 -15.12 -3.67
CA HIS A 106 -23.18 -16.44 -4.15
C HIS A 106 -24.68 -16.49 -4.47
N LEU A 107 -25.51 -16.03 -3.54
CA LEU A 107 -26.95 -15.95 -3.73
C LEU A 107 -27.33 -15.00 -4.89
N SER A 108 -26.67 -13.84 -4.98
CA SER A 108 -26.86 -12.88 -6.07
C SER A 108 -26.47 -13.47 -7.41
N ALA A 109 -25.37 -14.24 -7.48
CA ALA A 109 -24.94 -14.88 -8.71
C ALA A 109 -25.97 -15.90 -9.21
N ILE A 110 -26.47 -16.77 -8.33
CA ILE A 110 -27.51 -17.76 -8.66
C ILE A 110 -28.78 -17.07 -9.17
N THR A 111 -29.28 -16.08 -8.42
CA THR A 111 -30.56 -15.42 -8.72
C THR A 111 -30.51 -14.52 -9.95
N SER A 112 -29.33 -14.03 -10.32
CA SER A 112 -29.15 -13.12 -11.45
C SER A 112 -28.52 -13.80 -12.68
N GLY A 113 -28.36 -15.13 -12.67
CA GLY A 113 -27.83 -15.90 -13.81
C GLY A 113 -26.32 -15.75 -14.06
N TYR A 114 -25.55 -15.20 -13.11
CA TYR A 114 -24.10 -15.17 -13.19
C TYR A 114 -23.52 -16.54 -12.82
N ALA A 115 -22.29 -16.82 -13.26
CA ALA A 115 -21.60 -18.04 -12.87
C ALA A 115 -21.43 -18.10 -11.33
N SER A 116 -21.97 -19.15 -10.71
CA SER A 116 -21.98 -19.37 -9.25
C SER A 116 -20.72 -20.06 -8.73
N ASN A 117 -19.55 -19.69 -9.29
CA ASN A 117 -18.27 -20.35 -9.05
C ASN A 117 -17.33 -19.58 -8.10
N GLY A 118 -17.77 -18.47 -7.51
CA GLY A 118 -16.93 -17.63 -6.64
C GLY A 118 -16.06 -16.60 -7.37
N TYR A 119 -16.15 -16.52 -8.71
CA TYR A 119 -15.28 -15.66 -9.53
C TYR A 119 -16.02 -14.66 -10.41
N SER A 120 -17.35 -14.63 -10.33
CA SER A 120 -18.16 -13.67 -11.09
C SER A 120 -18.29 -12.33 -10.38
N ALA A 121 -18.73 -11.31 -11.13
CA ALA A 121 -18.82 -9.93 -10.64
C ALA A 121 -19.58 -9.75 -9.30
N PRO A 122 -20.69 -10.46 -8.99
CA PRO A 122 -21.38 -10.31 -7.71
C PRO A 122 -20.52 -10.59 -6.48
N TYR A 123 -19.64 -11.61 -6.55
CA TYR A 123 -18.76 -11.95 -5.43
C TYR A 123 -17.73 -10.85 -5.16
N PHE A 124 -17.02 -10.43 -6.22
CA PHE A 124 -16.01 -9.38 -6.10
C PHE A 124 -16.62 -8.05 -5.67
N PHE A 125 -17.81 -7.73 -6.19
CA PHE A 125 -18.54 -6.53 -5.82
C PHE A 125 -18.86 -6.51 -4.33
N LEU A 126 -19.51 -7.56 -3.82
CA LEU A 126 -20.01 -7.59 -2.44
C LEU A 126 -18.88 -7.76 -1.44
N VAL A 127 -17.85 -8.57 -1.72
CA VAL A 127 -16.68 -8.68 -0.84
C VAL A 127 -15.94 -7.35 -0.73
N TYR A 128 -15.72 -6.66 -1.85
CA TYR A 128 -15.08 -5.35 -1.87
C TYR A 128 -15.86 -4.34 -1.01
N TRP A 129 -17.16 -4.17 -1.26
CA TRP A 129 -17.98 -3.18 -0.54
C TRP A 129 -18.24 -3.59 0.92
N GLY A 130 -18.35 -4.89 1.19
CA GLY A 130 -18.40 -5.41 2.56
C GLY A 130 -17.15 -5.04 3.35
N ASN A 131 -15.98 -5.11 2.71
CA ASN A 131 -14.75 -4.65 3.34
C ASN A 131 -14.75 -3.13 3.60
N VAL A 132 -15.25 -2.33 2.65
CA VAL A 132 -15.43 -0.87 2.83
C VAL A 132 -16.30 -0.59 4.05
N LEU A 133 -17.41 -1.31 4.23
CA LEU A 133 -18.32 -1.14 5.38
C LEU A 133 -17.62 -1.41 6.71
N TYR A 134 -16.79 -2.45 6.80
CA TYR A 134 -15.99 -2.69 8.00
C TYR A 134 -15.03 -1.54 8.28
N ILE A 135 -14.37 -0.99 7.26
CA ILE A 135 -13.41 0.12 7.43
C ILE A 135 -14.13 1.40 7.88
N ILE A 136 -15.32 1.68 7.34
CA ILE A 136 -16.17 2.79 7.79
C ILE A 136 -16.53 2.59 9.27
N ALA A 137 -16.92 1.38 9.69
CA ALA A 137 -17.15 1.09 11.10
C ALA A 137 -15.88 1.33 11.94
N GLY A 138 -14.71 0.96 11.44
CA GLY A 138 -13.41 1.25 12.05
C GLY A 138 -13.15 2.75 12.25
N LEU A 139 -13.55 3.60 11.31
CA LEU A 139 -13.46 5.07 11.45
C LEU A 139 -14.37 5.58 12.57
N LEU A 140 -15.62 5.12 12.61
CA LEU A 140 -16.58 5.47 13.66
C LEU A 140 -16.11 5.01 15.05
N ILE A 141 -15.48 3.84 15.11
CA ILE A 141 -14.88 3.28 16.33
C ILE A 141 -13.63 4.08 16.73
N THR A 142 -12.81 4.49 15.77
CA THR A 142 -11.62 5.33 16.01
C THR A 142 -12.02 6.69 16.58
N PHE A 143 -13.09 7.31 16.07
CA PHE A 143 -13.67 8.52 16.66
C PHE A 143 -14.01 8.32 18.15
N ARG A 144 -14.67 7.20 18.48
CA ARG A 144 -15.02 6.83 19.86
C ARG A 144 -13.79 6.52 20.72
N LEU A 145 -12.74 5.96 20.13
CA LEU A 145 -11.45 5.73 20.79
C LEU A 145 -10.79 7.05 21.16
N ILE A 146 -10.70 8.00 20.24
CA ILE A 146 -10.13 9.33 20.49
C ILE A 146 -10.93 10.04 21.59
N ARG A 147 -12.26 10.01 21.55
CA ARG A 147 -13.13 10.54 22.62
C ARG A 147 -12.85 9.95 24.00
N SER A 148 -12.41 8.69 24.08
CA SER A 148 -12.12 8.00 25.36
C SER A 148 -10.83 8.46 26.05
N PHE A 149 -10.09 9.37 25.41
CA PHE A 149 -8.95 10.11 25.97
C PHE A 149 -9.32 11.58 26.21
N ASP A 150 -10.55 11.81 26.68
CA ASP A 150 -11.06 13.13 27.12
C ASP A 150 -10.96 14.23 26.05
N THR A 151 -10.94 13.83 24.78
CA THR A 151 -10.85 14.75 23.64
C THR A 151 -12.25 15.28 23.28
N PRO A 152 -12.46 16.59 23.03
CA PRO A 152 -13.75 17.13 22.58
C PRO A 152 -14.25 16.52 21.26
N SER A 153 -15.56 16.55 21.02
CA SER A 153 -16.19 15.85 19.89
C SER A 153 -15.78 16.38 18.52
N ASP A 154 -15.72 17.70 18.37
CA ASP A 154 -15.22 18.35 17.17
C ASP A 154 -13.73 18.05 16.92
N VAL A 155 -12.92 18.03 17.98
CA VAL A 155 -11.50 17.63 17.88
C VAL A 155 -11.34 16.18 17.46
N ALA A 156 -12.10 15.27 18.07
CA ALA A 156 -12.07 13.86 17.72
C ALA A 156 -12.50 13.65 16.25
N LEU A 157 -13.52 14.38 15.79
CA LEU A 157 -13.95 14.37 14.39
C LEU A 157 -12.83 14.85 13.47
N LEU A 158 -12.21 16.00 13.75
CA LEU A 158 -11.09 16.52 12.96
C LEU A 158 -9.90 15.55 12.92
N ALA A 159 -9.57 14.93 14.04
CA ALA A 159 -8.53 13.91 14.12
C ALA A 159 -8.88 12.68 13.27
N THR A 160 -10.12 12.17 13.35
CA THR A 160 -10.58 11.05 12.51
C THR A 160 -10.62 11.40 11.02
N LEU A 161 -11.03 12.62 10.65
CA LEU A 161 -10.96 13.09 9.27
C LEU A 161 -9.51 13.22 8.77
N SER A 162 -8.57 13.66 9.63
CA SER A 162 -7.15 13.72 9.28
C SER A 162 -6.57 12.33 9.02
N ILE A 163 -6.96 11.32 9.82
CA ILE A 163 -6.60 9.92 9.61
C ILE A 163 -7.09 9.46 8.24
N LEU A 164 -8.35 9.73 7.91
CA LEU A 164 -8.93 9.34 6.63
C LEU A 164 -8.14 10.01 5.49
N LEU A 165 -8.04 11.33 5.48
CA LEU A 165 -7.65 12.11 4.32
C LEU A 165 -6.13 12.29 4.14
N ALA A 166 -5.35 12.31 5.23
CA ALA A 166 -3.92 12.65 5.22
C ALA A 166 -2.99 11.44 5.45
N THR A 167 -3.54 10.22 5.45
CA THR A 167 -2.76 8.98 5.59
C THR A 167 -3.02 8.02 4.45
N GLN A 168 -2.31 6.89 4.45
CA GLN A 168 -2.53 5.81 3.51
C GLN A 168 -3.92 5.14 3.64
N LEU A 169 -4.69 5.41 4.70
CA LEU A 169 -5.98 4.76 4.93
C LEU A 169 -6.96 4.97 3.77
N THR A 170 -7.05 6.18 3.18
CA THR A 170 -7.94 6.44 2.02
C THR A 170 -7.65 5.47 0.87
N TYR A 171 -6.38 5.17 0.61
CA TYR A 171 -5.98 4.24 -0.43
C TYR A 171 -6.47 2.80 -0.17
N TYR A 172 -6.43 2.37 1.10
CA TYR A 172 -6.84 1.02 1.50
C TYR A 172 -8.33 0.90 1.83
N ILE A 173 -9.14 1.96 1.64
CA ILE A 173 -10.60 1.90 1.68
C ILE A 173 -11.21 1.94 0.28
N PHE A 174 -10.77 2.82 -0.64
CA PHE A 174 -11.35 2.87 -1.99
C PHE A 174 -10.43 2.23 -3.04
N PRO A 175 -9.28 2.80 -3.43
CA PRO A 175 -8.51 2.25 -4.54
C PRO A 175 -8.05 0.78 -4.37
N LYS A 176 -7.78 0.34 -3.13
CA LYS A 176 -7.30 -1.00 -2.79
C LYS A 176 -8.00 -1.56 -1.55
N SER A 177 -9.33 -1.56 -1.56
CA SER A 177 -10.14 -2.01 -0.41
C SER A 177 -9.86 -3.45 0.00
N ALA A 178 -10.01 -4.41 -0.93
CA ALA A 178 -10.02 -5.86 -0.65
C ALA A 178 -8.64 -6.41 -0.22
N THR A 179 -8.17 -5.99 0.95
CA THR A 179 -6.91 -6.37 1.60
C THR A 179 -7.13 -6.49 3.11
N SER A 180 -6.18 -7.09 3.82
CA SER A 180 -6.23 -7.17 5.29
C SER A 180 -6.01 -5.84 6.01
N HIS A 181 -5.43 -4.82 5.34
CA HIS A 181 -5.00 -3.58 6.00
C HIS A 181 -6.15 -2.81 6.64
N GLY A 182 -7.25 -2.61 5.91
CA GLY A 182 -8.42 -1.90 6.42
C GLY A 182 -9.16 -2.65 7.55
N LEU A 183 -9.28 -3.98 7.44
CA LEU A 183 -9.81 -4.81 8.53
C LEU A 183 -8.91 -4.76 9.76
N SER A 184 -7.60 -4.79 9.56
CA SER A 184 -6.61 -4.69 10.62
C SER A 184 -6.73 -3.36 11.37
N PHE A 185 -6.89 -2.25 10.64
CA PHE A 185 -7.20 -0.94 11.22
C PHE A 185 -8.46 -1.01 12.10
N THR A 186 -9.54 -1.59 11.57
CA THR A 186 -10.84 -1.69 12.25
C THR A 186 -10.75 -2.51 13.54
N LEU A 187 -10.13 -3.70 13.49
CA LEU A 187 -10.05 -4.57 14.66
C LEU A 187 -9.07 -4.06 15.70
N VAL A 188 -7.96 -3.42 15.32
CA VAL A 188 -7.09 -2.75 16.31
C VAL A 188 -7.83 -1.59 17.00
N ALA A 189 -8.58 -0.78 16.25
CA ALA A 189 -9.39 0.29 16.84
C ALA A 189 -10.44 -0.27 17.82
N THR A 190 -11.13 -1.34 17.43
CA THR A 190 -12.17 -2.00 18.23
C THR A 190 -11.58 -2.65 19.48
N PHE A 191 -10.45 -3.36 19.33
CA PHE A 191 -9.69 -3.94 20.44
C PHE A 191 -9.26 -2.86 21.44
N ALA A 192 -8.60 -1.80 20.97
CA ALA A 192 -8.12 -0.72 21.83
C ALA A 192 -9.27 -0.02 22.57
N LEU A 193 -10.40 0.22 21.89
CA LEU A 193 -11.58 0.82 22.51
C LEU A 193 -12.20 -0.08 23.59
N ALA A 194 -12.38 -1.37 23.29
CA ALA A 194 -12.89 -2.35 24.24
C ALA A 194 -11.97 -2.46 25.46
N LEU A 195 -10.67 -2.55 25.24
CA LEU A 195 -9.67 -2.62 26.32
C LEU A 195 -9.69 -1.35 27.19
N ARG A 196 -9.80 -0.17 26.57
CA ARG A 196 -9.87 1.11 27.27
C ARG A 196 -11.13 1.25 28.13
N ARG A 197 -12.29 0.83 27.62
CA ARG A 197 -13.60 0.94 28.28
C ARG A 197 -13.87 -0.17 29.29
N GLU A 198 -13.65 -1.40 28.90
CA GLU A 198 -14.02 -2.59 29.69
C GLU A 198 -12.85 -3.11 30.53
N GLY A 199 -11.61 -2.94 30.06
CA GLY A 199 -10.42 -3.52 30.68
C GLY A 199 -10.09 -4.90 30.11
N LEU A 200 -9.45 -5.75 30.91
CA LEU A 200 -9.11 -7.12 30.54
C LEU A 200 -10.31 -8.04 30.73
N THR A 201 -11.13 -8.16 29.68
CA THR A 201 -12.33 -9.02 29.63
C THR A 201 -12.22 -10.05 28.51
N TRP A 202 -13.05 -11.09 28.53
CA TRP A 202 -13.14 -12.05 27.42
C TRP A 202 -13.45 -11.37 26.07
N ARG A 203 -14.26 -10.30 26.06
CA ARG A 203 -14.59 -9.53 24.84
C ARG A 203 -13.37 -8.84 24.26
N SER A 204 -12.63 -8.11 25.10
CA SER A 204 -11.38 -7.46 24.68
C SER A 204 -10.33 -8.50 24.25
N GLY A 205 -10.27 -9.65 24.92
CA GLY A 205 -9.39 -10.75 24.55
C GLY A 205 -9.74 -11.33 23.17
N LEU A 206 -11.02 -11.62 22.94
CA LEU A 206 -11.52 -12.11 21.64
C LEU A 206 -11.19 -11.12 20.51
N LEU A 207 -11.42 -9.83 20.73
CA LEU A 207 -11.07 -8.78 19.75
C LEU A 207 -9.57 -8.69 19.49
N GLY A 208 -8.73 -8.89 20.52
CA GLY A 208 -7.28 -8.99 20.37
C GLY A 208 -6.86 -10.20 19.53
N GLY A 209 -7.47 -11.37 19.80
CA GLY A 209 -7.27 -12.58 19.02
C GLY A 209 -7.71 -12.45 17.56
N LEU A 210 -8.91 -11.90 17.33
CA LEU A 210 -9.43 -11.62 15.98
C LEU A 210 -8.57 -10.59 15.23
N SER A 211 -8.04 -9.57 15.92
CA SER A 211 -7.10 -8.62 15.32
C SER A 211 -5.82 -9.33 14.84
N ALA A 212 -5.29 -10.24 15.65
CA ALA A 212 -4.13 -11.06 15.29
C ALA A 212 -4.44 -12.11 14.19
N LEU A 213 -5.68 -12.58 14.11
CA LEU A 213 -6.17 -13.45 13.03
C LEU A 213 -6.20 -12.73 11.67
N ILE A 214 -6.53 -11.42 11.64
CA ILE A 214 -6.50 -10.62 10.41
C ILE A 214 -5.07 -10.42 9.91
N ARG A 215 -4.12 -10.17 10.82
CA ARG A 215 -2.69 -10.08 10.55
C ARG A 215 -1.93 -10.47 11.82
N TRP A 216 -1.10 -11.51 11.78
CA TRP A 216 -0.36 -11.99 12.96
C TRP A 216 0.55 -10.92 13.59
N GLN A 217 1.00 -9.93 12.81
CA GLN A 217 1.75 -8.77 13.34
C GLN A 217 0.97 -8.00 14.42
N ASN A 218 -0.36 -8.08 14.43
CA ASN A 218 -1.21 -7.41 15.41
C ASN A 218 -1.17 -8.09 16.78
N LEU A 219 -0.66 -9.33 16.88
CA LEU A 219 -0.45 -10.01 18.15
C LEU A 219 0.46 -9.19 19.08
N LEU A 220 1.39 -8.41 18.52
CA LEU A 220 2.29 -7.53 19.25
C LEU A 220 1.55 -6.41 20.03
N PHE A 221 0.32 -6.07 19.63
CA PHE A 221 -0.49 -5.06 20.32
C PHE A 221 -1.10 -5.62 21.60
N VAL A 222 -1.47 -6.90 21.60
CA VAL A 222 -2.28 -7.52 22.64
C VAL A 222 -1.63 -7.43 24.03
N PRO A 223 -0.40 -7.96 24.26
CA PRO A 223 0.22 -7.90 25.58
C PRO A 223 0.60 -6.47 25.99
N VAL A 224 1.05 -5.65 25.03
CA VAL A 224 1.54 -4.29 25.32
C VAL A 224 0.39 -3.36 25.73
N LEU A 225 -0.74 -3.40 25.01
CA LEU A 225 -1.92 -2.62 25.39
C LEU A 225 -2.59 -3.18 26.66
N ALA A 226 -2.59 -4.51 26.84
CA ALA A 226 -3.09 -5.12 28.08
C ALA A 226 -2.31 -4.63 29.31
N ALA A 227 -0.98 -4.57 29.20
CA ALA A 227 -0.12 -4.00 30.23
C ALA A 227 -0.42 -2.50 30.46
N ALA A 228 -0.63 -1.72 29.40
CA ALA A 228 -1.00 -0.31 29.51
C ALA A 228 -2.27 -0.11 30.34
N VAL A 229 -3.30 -0.92 30.09
CA VAL A 229 -4.57 -0.86 30.82
C VAL A 229 -4.44 -1.34 32.25
N HIS A 230 -3.67 -2.40 32.49
CA HIS A 230 -3.34 -2.85 33.84
C HIS A 230 -2.68 -1.73 34.64
N VAL A 231 -1.61 -1.14 34.12
CA VAL A 231 -0.89 -0.04 34.78
C VAL A 231 -1.80 1.17 35.01
N SER A 232 -2.63 1.52 34.03
CA SER A 232 -3.54 2.67 34.12
C SER A 232 -4.63 2.51 35.20
N ARG A 233 -5.08 1.27 35.46
CA ARG A 233 -6.22 0.97 36.35
C ARG A 233 -5.81 0.42 37.72
N SER A 234 -4.80 -0.44 37.75
CA SER A 234 -4.36 -1.21 38.92
C SER A 234 -2.95 -0.83 39.39
N GLY A 235 -2.20 -0.01 38.64
CA GLY A 235 -0.81 0.32 38.94
C GLY A 235 0.18 -0.77 38.48
N HIS A 236 1.43 -0.68 38.95
CA HIS A 236 2.52 -1.55 38.47
C HIS A 236 2.57 -2.93 39.13
N ARG A 237 1.87 -3.11 40.26
CA ARG A 237 1.90 -4.39 41.00
C ARG A 237 0.89 -5.36 40.40
N PHE A 238 1.26 -6.63 40.35
CA PHE A 238 0.38 -7.73 39.97
C PHE A 238 -0.08 -8.47 41.23
N SER A 239 -1.38 -8.71 41.35
CA SER A 239 -1.99 -9.46 42.44
C SER A 239 -2.59 -10.77 41.93
N GLY A 240 -2.69 -11.79 42.79
CA GLY A 240 -3.41 -13.04 42.45
C GLY A 240 -4.88 -12.80 42.04
N SER A 241 -5.50 -11.70 42.50
CA SER A 241 -6.85 -11.29 42.06
C SER A 241 -6.91 -10.87 40.59
N ASP A 242 -5.79 -10.42 40.01
CA ASP A 242 -5.72 -10.01 38.61
C ASP A 242 -5.81 -11.22 37.67
N ALA A 243 -5.35 -12.41 38.12
CA ALA A 243 -5.45 -13.65 37.34
C ALA A 243 -6.90 -13.93 36.87
N ARG A 244 -7.91 -13.56 37.67
CA ARG A 244 -9.34 -13.69 37.31
C ARG A 244 -9.75 -12.89 36.07
N ARG A 245 -9.01 -11.82 35.73
CA ARG A 245 -9.21 -11.00 34.53
C ARG A 245 -8.36 -11.48 33.37
N TYR A 246 -7.12 -11.87 33.66
CA TYR A 246 -6.16 -12.32 32.63
C TYR A 246 -6.53 -13.68 32.02
N VAL A 247 -6.99 -14.65 32.80
CA VAL A 247 -7.35 -15.98 32.28
C VAL A 247 -8.42 -15.91 31.18
N PRO A 248 -9.63 -15.34 31.41
CA PRO A 248 -10.64 -15.26 30.36
C PRO A 248 -10.19 -14.38 29.18
N PHE A 249 -9.39 -13.35 29.43
CA PHE A 249 -8.79 -12.52 28.37
C PHE A 249 -7.88 -13.36 27.46
N VAL A 250 -6.89 -14.06 28.03
CA VAL A 250 -5.91 -14.86 27.27
C VAL A 250 -6.58 -16.03 26.55
N LEU A 251 -7.49 -16.76 27.21
CA LEU A 251 -8.23 -17.83 26.57
C LEU A 251 -9.04 -17.33 25.36
N SER A 252 -9.60 -16.12 25.46
CA SER A 252 -10.35 -15.52 24.34
C SER A 252 -9.44 -15.01 23.23
N VAL A 253 -8.21 -14.54 23.53
CA VAL A 253 -7.20 -14.23 22.51
C VAL A 253 -6.86 -15.48 21.71
N LEU A 254 -6.61 -16.60 22.40
CA LEU A 254 -6.33 -17.89 21.76
C LEU A 254 -7.55 -18.37 20.95
N GLY A 255 -8.76 -18.21 21.50
CA GLY A 255 -10.00 -18.55 20.79
C GLY A 255 -10.19 -17.74 19.50
N GLY A 256 -9.87 -16.45 19.50
CA GLY A 256 -9.92 -15.62 18.29
C GLY A 256 -8.85 -15.98 17.25
N LEU A 257 -7.68 -16.45 17.69
CA LEU A 257 -6.59 -16.90 16.82
C LEU A 257 -6.75 -18.32 16.29
N LEU A 258 -7.59 -19.13 16.94
CA LEU A 258 -7.73 -20.55 16.70
C LEU A 258 -7.94 -20.93 15.21
N PRO A 259 -8.78 -20.22 14.42
CA PRO A 259 -8.96 -20.57 13.01
C PRO A 259 -7.67 -20.55 12.19
N GLN A 260 -6.76 -19.60 12.48
CA GLN A 260 -5.47 -19.52 11.80
C GLN A 260 -4.56 -20.71 12.16
N LEU A 261 -4.53 -21.05 13.46
CA LEU A 261 -3.69 -22.15 13.97
C LEU A 261 -4.14 -23.49 13.41
N ILE A 262 -5.46 -23.71 13.31
CA ILE A 262 -6.04 -24.91 12.69
C ILE A 262 -5.67 -24.97 11.20
N LEU A 263 -5.84 -23.86 10.47
CA LEU A 263 -5.50 -23.83 9.04
C LEU A 263 -4.03 -24.16 8.81
N TRP A 264 -3.12 -23.55 9.57
CA TRP A 264 -1.69 -23.82 9.45
C TRP A 264 -1.31 -25.24 9.87
N GLN A 265 -1.97 -25.80 10.88
CA GLN A 265 -1.80 -27.21 11.21
C GLN A 265 -2.23 -28.12 10.05
N ALA A 266 -3.35 -27.81 9.37
CA ALA A 266 -3.88 -28.59 8.25
C ALA A 266 -3.05 -28.46 6.96
N LEU A 267 -2.48 -27.27 6.70
CA LEU A 267 -1.66 -27.00 5.51
C LEU A 267 -0.19 -27.39 5.70
N TYR A 268 0.40 -27.05 6.83
CA TYR A 268 1.85 -27.06 7.03
C TYR A 268 2.31 -28.00 8.15
N TRP A 269 1.39 -28.71 8.80
CA TRP A 269 1.63 -29.59 9.95
C TRP A 269 2.26 -28.89 11.15
N ARG A 270 2.21 -27.55 11.17
CA ARG A 270 2.78 -26.70 12.21
C ARG A 270 1.84 -25.54 12.48
N PRO A 271 1.50 -25.24 13.75
CA PRO A 271 0.61 -24.14 14.08
C PRO A 271 1.33 -22.78 14.13
N PHE A 272 2.66 -22.75 13.97
CA PHE A 272 3.47 -21.53 13.91
C PHE A 272 4.56 -21.69 12.85
N LEU A 273 4.59 -20.79 11.88
CA LEU A 273 5.62 -20.71 10.85
C LEU A 273 5.67 -19.33 10.19
N ILE A 274 6.74 -19.07 9.43
CA ILE A 274 6.81 -17.97 8.46
C ILE A 274 6.58 -18.61 7.09
N PRO A 275 5.35 -18.55 6.53
CA PRO A 275 5.03 -19.29 5.30
C PRO A 275 5.71 -18.72 4.04
N GLN A 276 6.33 -17.54 4.13
CA GLN A 276 7.09 -16.90 3.05
C GLN A 276 8.50 -17.50 2.83
N LEU A 277 8.82 -18.63 3.49
CA LEU A 277 10.07 -19.38 3.38
C LEU A 277 11.31 -18.68 3.98
N ASP A 278 12.43 -19.41 3.98
CA ASP A 278 13.70 -18.98 4.57
C ASP A 278 14.26 -17.74 3.86
N GLY A 279 14.86 -16.84 4.65
CA GLY A 279 15.41 -15.57 4.16
C GLY A 279 14.38 -14.45 3.96
N TYR A 280 13.08 -14.70 4.21
CA TYR A 280 12.09 -13.62 4.20
C TYR A 280 12.24 -12.67 5.39
N VAL A 281 12.62 -13.20 6.56
CA VAL A 281 12.94 -12.42 7.76
C VAL A 281 14.43 -12.52 8.04
N ASP A 282 15.09 -11.38 8.11
CA ASP A 282 16.47 -11.21 8.53
C ASP A 282 16.52 -10.33 9.77
N LEU A 283 16.72 -10.95 10.94
CA LEU A 283 16.76 -10.26 12.23
C LEU A 283 18.03 -9.43 12.43
N THR A 284 19.05 -9.59 11.57
CA THR A 284 20.31 -8.83 11.66
C THR A 284 20.22 -7.49 10.93
N ARG A 285 19.24 -7.34 10.02
CA ARG A 285 19.04 -6.14 9.24
C ARG A 285 17.90 -5.30 9.82
N LEU A 286 18.21 -4.05 10.17
CA LEU A 286 17.20 -3.11 10.63
C LEU A 286 17.33 -1.74 9.94
N PRO A 287 16.77 -1.58 8.72
CA PRO A 287 16.87 -0.36 7.94
C PRO A 287 15.87 0.69 8.45
N VAL A 288 16.04 1.15 9.70
CA VAL A 288 15.12 2.08 10.39
C VAL A 288 14.92 3.37 9.59
N ILE A 289 16.02 3.98 9.14
CA ILE A 289 15.99 5.24 8.40
C ILE A 289 15.23 5.05 7.09
N GLN A 290 15.41 3.93 6.41
CA GLN A 290 14.72 3.65 5.16
C GLN A 290 13.22 3.46 5.39
N VAL A 291 12.82 2.67 6.41
CA VAL A 291 11.42 2.46 6.77
C VAL A 291 10.71 3.79 7.08
N LEU A 292 11.39 4.71 7.75
CA LEU A 292 10.79 5.99 8.15
C LEU A 292 10.84 7.05 7.05
N LEU A 293 11.97 7.17 6.35
CA LEU A 293 12.32 8.37 5.57
C LEU A 293 12.61 8.09 4.09
N SER A 294 12.64 6.84 3.63
CA SER A 294 12.88 6.56 2.20
C SER A 294 11.80 7.15 1.30
N ALA A 295 12.19 7.64 0.12
CA ALA A 295 11.26 7.94 -0.96
C ALA A 295 10.51 6.68 -1.44
N GLN A 296 11.10 5.49 -1.26
CA GLN A 296 10.44 4.20 -1.52
C GLN A 296 9.53 3.83 -0.33
N HIS A 297 8.30 4.34 -0.35
CA HIS A 297 7.23 4.03 0.60
C HIS A 297 7.50 4.35 2.09
N GLY A 298 8.48 5.21 2.39
CA GLY A 298 8.82 5.58 3.76
C GLY A 298 7.64 6.20 4.52
N LEU A 299 7.49 5.83 5.80
CA LEU A 299 6.32 6.15 6.61
C LEU A 299 6.06 7.66 6.73
N ILE A 300 7.08 8.43 7.12
CA ILE A 300 6.98 9.87 7.38
C ILE A 300 7.09 10.64 6.06
N THR A 301 7.98 10.22 5.15
CA THR A 301 8.17 10.88 3.86
C THR A 301 6.88 10.93 3.07
N TRP A 302 6.15 9.80 2.98
CA TRP A 302 4.86 9.76 2.27
C TRP A 302 3.73 10.40 3.08
N HIS A 303 3.77 10.32 4.41
CA HIS A 303 2.69 10.80 5.27
C HIS A 303 3.24 11.53 6.51
N PRO A 304 3.58 12.83 6.40
CA PRO A 304 4.09 13.62 7.52
C PRO A 304 3.15 13.67 8.74
N TRP A 305 1.87 13.33 8.54
CA TRP A 305 0.87 13.13 9.60
C TRP A 305 1.39 12.25 10.76
N TRP A 306 2.18 11.21 10.49
CA TRP A 306 2.72 10.32 11.53
C TRP A 306 3.57 11.06 12.57
N LEU A 307 4.36 12.05 12.13
CA LEU A 307 5.18 12.86 13.03
C LEU A 307 4.31 13.73 13.93
N LEU A 308 3.31 14.41 13.37
CA LEU A 308 2.38 15.26 14.12
C LEU A 308 1.57 14.44 15.13
N ALA A 309 1.04 13.30 14.71
CA ALA A 309 0.32 12.39 15.58
C ALA A 309 1.21 11.86 16.72
N GLY A 310 2.47 11.53 16.43
CA GLY A 310 3.46 11.11 17.42
C GLY A 310 3.75 12.18 18.48
N ILE A 311 3.93 13.44 18.08
CA ILE A 311 4.12 14.57 19.01
C ILE A 311 2.94 14.69 19.97
N GLY A 312 1.71 14.46 19.49
CA GLY A 312 0.52 14.48 20.32
C GLY A 312 0.50 13.46 21.46
N LEU A 313 1.09 12.28 21.26
CA LEU A 313 1.19 11.25 22.30
C LEU A 313 2.05 11.69 23.49
N TRP A 314 3.03 12.57 23.27
CA TRP A 314 3.87 13.13 24.34
C TRP A 314 3.07 13.89 25.40
N PHE A 315 1.92 14.43 25.03
CA PHE A 315 1.07 15.22 25.91
C PHE A 315 0.07 14.40 26.74
N LEU A 316 -0.01 13.08 26.52
CA LEU A 316 -0.76 12.18 27.40
C LEU A 316 -0.06 12.08 28.76
N SER A 317 -0.80 12.35 29.83
CA SER A 317 -0.24 12.46 31.18
C SER A 317 -1.09 11.70 32.21
N GLY A 318 -0.62 11.66 33.46
CA GLY A 318 -1.29 10.95 34.55
C GLY A 318 -1.52 9.47 34.23
N LYS A 319 -2.75 8.98 34.46
CA LYS A 319 -3.13 7.58 34.18
C LYS A 319 -3.06 7.23 32.69
N GLN A 320 -3.07 8.20 31.78
CA GLN A 320 -3.00 7.95 30.33
C GLN A 320 -1.56 7.82 29.82
N LYS A 321 -0.55 8.17 30.62
CA LYS A 321 0.87 8.06 30.23
C LYS A 321 1.26 6.61 29.88
N ALA A 322 0.68 5.62 30.56
CA ALA A 322 0.91 4.21 30.25
C ALA A 322 0.50 3.86 28.81
N TRP A 323 -0.56 4.48 28.28
CA TRP A 323 -0.97 4.32 26.89
C TRP A 323 0.02 4.96 25.91
N ALA A 324 0.56 6.15 26.20
CA ALA A 324 1.56 6.77 25.34
C ALA A 324 2.82 5.89 25.21
N ILE A 325 3.29 5.37 26.36
CA ILE A 325 4.43 4.43 26.39
C ILE A 325 4.09 3.18 25.59
N ALA A 326 2.92 2.57 25.83
CA ALA A 326 2.49 1.37 25.12
C ALA A 326 2.38 1.58 23.61
N ILE A 327 1.82 2.69 23.15
CA ILE A 327 1.74 3.03 21.72
C ILE A 327 3.14 3.20 21.13
N GLY A 328 4.06 3.86 21.85
CA GLY A 328 5.47 3.98 21.45
C GLY A 328 6.17 2.62 21.36
N VAL A 329 5.97 1.74 22.35
CA VAL A 329 6.53 0.38 22.35
C VAL A 329 5.97 -0.44 21.19
N VAL A 330 4.65 -0.42 20.97
CA VAL A 330 4.06 -1.12 19.81
C VAL A 330 4.60 -0.55 18.50
N PHE A 331 4.73 0.77 18.37
CA PHE A 331 5.35 1.39 17.20
C PHE A 331 6.77 0.88 16.95
N LEU A 332 7.61 0.82 17.99
CA LEU A 332 8.97 0.29 17.88
C LEU A 332 8.99 -1.20 17.53
N LEU A 333 8.08 -2.01 18.07
CA LEU A 333 7.96 -3.42 17.72
C LEU A 333 7.50 -3.62 16.27
N GLN A 334 6.54 -2.81 15.79
CA GLN A 334 6.14 -2.83 14.38
C GLN A 334 7.28 -2.35 13.49
N LEU A 335 8.00 -1.30 13.87
CA LEU A 335 9.17 -0.80 13.14
C LEU A 335 10.27 -1.87 13.03
N TYR A 336 10.55 -2.56 14.14
CA TYR A 336 11.48 -3.68 14.17
C TYR A 336 11.04 -4.79 13.20
N LEU A 337 9.84 -5.33 13.39
CA LEU A 337 9.33 -6.43 12.57
C LEU A 337 9.31 -6.06 11.07
N ASN A 338 8.83 -4.86 10.73
CA ASN A 338 8.75 -4.39 9.35
C ASN A 338 10.13 -4.08 8.73
N GLY A 339 11.12 -3.71 9.54
CA GLY A 339 12.49 -3.53 9.06
C GLY A 339 13.21 -4.85 8.75
N THR A 340 12.89 -5.90 9.51
CA THR A 340 13.53 -7.23 9.35
C THR A 340 13.01 -8.05 8.17
N VAL A 341 11.91 -7.65 7.53
CA VAL A 341 11.38 -8.36 6.35
C VAL A 341 12.08 -7.92 5.06
N ARG A 342 12.38 -8.87 4.17
CA ARG A 342 13.13 -8.69 2.92
C ARG A 342 12.64 -7.51 2.09
N ASP A 343 11.32 -7.40 1.96
CA ASP A 343 10.61 -6.33 1.25
C ASP A 343 10.10 -5.27 2.25
N TRP A 344 10.98 -4.69 3.05
CA TRP A 344 10.60 -3.71 4.09
C TRP A 344 9.67 -2.60 3.55
N TRP A 345 9.89 -2.16 2.30
CA TRP A 345 9.09 -1.14 1.61
C TRP A 345 7.66 -1.58 1.28
N GLY A 346 7.36 -2.87 1.38
CA GLY A 346 6.01 -3.41 1.21
C GLY A 346 5.55 -3.60 -0.23
N THR A 347 6.48 -3.80 -1.18
CA THR A 347 6.22 -4.03 -2.61
C THR A 347 5.33 -2.97 -3.27
N TRP A 348 4.21 -3.35 -3.89
CA TRP A 348 3.26 -2.42 -4.54
C TRP A 348 2.32 -1.81 -3.50
N SER A 349 2.84 -0.87 -2.72
CA SER A 349 2.12 -0.20 -1.64
C SER A 349 2.01 1.30 -1.84
N PHE A 350 0.85 1.88 -1.56
CA PHE A 350 0.76 3.33 -1.36
C PHE A 350 1.22 3.66 0.07
N GLY A 351 2.40 4.26 0.18
CA GLY A 351 3.15 4.46 1.43
C GLY A 351 3.33 3.17 2.24
N HIS A 352 3.68 3.31 3.52
CA HIS A 352 4.01 2.15 4.34
C HIS A 352 2.75 1.40 4.83
N ARG A 353 2.21 0.53 3.98
CA ARG A 353 0.93 -0.19 4.18
C ARG A 353 0.84 -1.04 5.44
N ARG A 354 1.97 -1.58 5.89
CA ARG A 354 2.02 -2.45 7.08
C ARG A 354 1.79 -1.71 8.40
N PHE A 355 1.88 -0.37 8.41
CA PHE A 355 1.59 0.49 9.57
C PHE A 355 0.13 0.96 9.65
N VAL A 356 -0.74 0.58 8.71
CA VAL A 356 -2.18 0.96 8.72
C VAL A 356 -2.87 0.55 10.04
N ASN A 357 -2.40 -0.52 10.67
CA ASN A 357 -2.89 -1.00 11.97
C ASN A 357 -2.60 -0.06 13.16
N LEU A 358 -1.60 0.82 13.06
CA LEU A 358 -1.22 1.79 14.10
C LEU A 358 -2.00 3.10 14.03
N ILE A 359 -2.62 3.38 12.89
CA ILE A 359 -3.38 4.60 12.63
C ILE A 359 -4.40 4.94 13.73
N PRO A 360 -5.23 4.02 14.29
CA PRO A 360 -6.22 4.42 15.28
C PRO A 360 -5.57 4.85 16.60
N LEU A 361 -4.40 4.30 16.95
CA LEU A 361 -3.64 4.66 18.16
C LEU A 361 -2.94 6.01 17.98
N PHE A 362 -2.30 6.24 16.83
CA PHE A 362 -1.73 7.55 16.50
C PHE A 362 -2.82 8.62 16.32
N GLY A 363 -4.02 8.22 15.92
CA GLY A 363 -5.21 9.07 15.92
C GLY A 363 -5.54 9.70 17.27
N VAL A 364 -5.29 8.97 18.37
CA VAL A 364 -5.39 9.52 19.73
C VAL A 364 -4.38 10.65 19.90
N GLY A 365 -3.13 10.45 19.49
CA GLY A 365 -2.11 11.49 19.49
C GLY A 365 -2.52 12.72 18.68
N ALA A 366 -3.02 12.54 17.46
CA ALA A 366 -3.54 13.64 16.65
C ALA A 366 -4.66 14.42 17.36
N GLY A 367 -5.62 13.71 17.98
CA GLY A 367 -6.69 14.33 18.78
C GLY A 367 -6.15 15.15 19.96
N ILE A 368 -5.18 14.60 20.70
CA ILE A 368 -4.54 15.32 21.81
C ILE A 368 -3.78 16.55 21.30
N LEU A 369 -2.99 16.44 20.21
CA LEU A 369 -2.26 17.58 19.66
C LEU A 369 -3.22 18.70 19.23
N ILE A 370 -4.29 18.36 18.50
CA ILE A 370 -5.29 19.33 18.05
C ILE A 370 -5.96 20.01 19.24
N SER A 371 -6.27 19.26 20.32
CA SER A 371 -6.88 19.82 21.53
C SER A 371 -6.03 20.87 22.25
N ARG A 372 -4.71 20.88 22.01
CA ARG A 372 -3.77 21.86 22.58
C ARG A 372 -3.65 23.12 21.75
N ILE A 373 -4.15 23.13 20.52
CA ILE A 373 -4.04 24.29 19.63
C ILE A 373 -5.08 25.33 20.06
N PRO A 374 -4.66 26.57 20.41
CA PRO A 374 -5.58 27.62 20.79
C PRO A 374 -6.60 27.91 19.68
N GLN A 375 -7.83 28.21 20.05
CA GLN A 375 -8.92 28.47 19.09
C GLN A 375 -8.57 29.57 18.06
N ARG A 376 -7.81 30.60 18.46
CA ARG A 376 -7.32 31.66 17.54
C ARG A 376 -6.42 31.14 16.40
N GLN A 377 -5.81 29.97 16.57
CA GLN A 377 -4.94 29.30 15.58
C GLN A 377 -5.68 28.18 14.82
N ALA A 378 -6.95 27.91 15.14
CA ALA A 378 -7.74 26.84 14.52
C ALA A 378 -7.79 26.96 13.00
N ARG A 379 -7.92 28.18 12.45
CA ARG A 379 -7.94 28.42 11.00
C ARG A 379 -6.66 27.93 10.30
N TRP A 380 -5.51 28.08 10.94
CA TRP A 380 -4.22 27.66 10.38
C TRP A 380 -4.05 26.15 10.44
N LEU A 381 -4.52 25.53 11.53
CA LEU A 381 -4.61 24.08 11.62
C LEU A 381 -5.52 23.51 10.53
N LEU A 382 -6.71 24.08 10.35
CA LEU A 382 -7.64 23.66 9.30
C LEU A 382 -7.02 23.83 7.91
N PHE A 383 -6.38 24.96 7.64
CA PHE A 383 -5.67 25.20 6.39
C PHE A 383 -4.57 24.15 6.15
N ALA A 384 -3.70 23.91 7.12
CA ALA A 384 -2.65 22.90 7.02
C ALA A 384 -3.21 21.47 6.84
N GLY A 385 -4.28 21.14 7.56
CA GLY A 385 -4.97 19.86 7.43
C GLY A 385 -5.58 19.66 6.04
N VAL A 386 -6.21 20.69 5.48
CA VAL A 386 -6.74 20.67 4.10
C VAL A 386 -5.62 20.55 3.09
N ALA A 387 -4.52 21.30 3.26
CA ALA A 387 -3.36 21.21 2.36
C ALA A 387 -2.76 19.79 2.35
N LEU A 388 -2.56 19.18 3.52
CA LEU A 388 -2.08 17.79 3.63
C LEU A 388 -3.06 16.77 3.05
N ALA A 389 -4.37 16.99 3.25
CA ALA A 389 -5.40 16.15 2.66
C ALA A 389 -5.35 16.22 1.13
N LEU A 390 -5.38 17.42 0.54
CA LEU A 390 -5.31 17.62 -0.90
C LEU A 390 -4.02 17.04 -1.49
N TRP A 391 -2.88 17.26 -0.82
CA TRP A 391 -1.59 16.68 -1.19
C TRP A 391 -1.66 15.16 -1.27
N ASN A 392 -2.19 14.51 -0.24
CA ASN A 392 -2.29 13.06 -0.18
C ASN A 392 -3.27 12.52 -1.24
N GLN A 393 -4.40 13.18 -1.48
CA GLN A 393 -5.35 12.76 -2.53
C GLN A 393 -4.76 12.90 -3.93
N ALA A 394 -4.03 13.99 -4.20
CA ALA A 394 -3.26 14.16 -5.44
C ALA A 394 -2.22 13.04 -5.60
N PHE A 395 -1.55 12.66 -4.52
CA PHE A 395 -0.56 11.60 -4.55
C PHE A 395 -1.16 10.21 -4.80
N ILE A 396 -2.32 9.92 -4.19
CA ILE A 396 -3.09 8.70 -4.48
C ILE A 396 -3.45 8.65 -5.97
N ASN A 397 -3.88 9.77 -6.55
CA ASN A 397 -4.25 9.84 -7.96
C ASN A 397 -3.05 9.53 -8.87
N GLN A 398 -1.88 10.11 -8.60
CA GLN A 398 -0.64 9.79 -9.32
C GLN A 398 -0.28 8.31 -9.22
N TYR A 399 -0.27 7.77 -8.00
CA TYR A 399 0.11 6.38 -7.76
C TYR A 399 -0.81 5.40 -8.48
N GLN A 400 -2.13 5.63 -8.38
CA GLN A 400 -3.11 4.74 -9.00
C GLN A 400 -3.04 4.76 -10.53
N ARG A 401 -2.83 5.95 -11.12
CA ARG A 401 -2.68 6.12 -12.57
C ARG A 401 -1.29 5.70 -13.09
N ALA A 402 -0.45 5.13 -12.22
CA ALA A 402 0.94 4.75 -12.55
C ALA A 402 1.75 5.92 -13.12
N LEU A 403 1.47 7.15 -12.66
CA LEU A 403 2.25 8.33 -13.05
C LEU A 403 3.61 8.40 -12.35
N ILE A 404 3.76 7.63 -11.27
CA ILE A 404 4.96 7.46 -10.47
C ILE A 404 5.25 5.95 -10.34
N PRO A 405 6.49 5.56 -10.00
CA PRO A 405 6.81 4.14 -9.81
C PRO A 405 5.99 3.55 -8.66
N ARG A 406 5.62 2.27 -8.80
CA ARG A 406 4.92 1.48 -7.78
C ARG A 406 5.88 0.75 -6.85
N SER A 407 7.03 0.32 -7.36
CA SER A 407 7.98 -0.51 -6.62
C SER A 407 9.26 0.25 -6.25
N LYS A 408 9.53 1.38 -6.92
CA LYS A 408 10.77 2.17 -6.79
C LYS A 408 10.55 3.53 -6.12
N PRO A 409 11.60 4.19 -5.60
CA PRO A 409 11.49 5.57 -5.15
C PRO A 409 11.11 6.50 -6.32
N PRO A 410 10.08 7.34 -6.17
CA PRO A 410 9.80 8.41 -7.12
C PRO A 410 10.91 9.46 -7.11
N THR A 411 11.09 10.15 -8.23
CA THR A 411 12.01 11.29 -8.31
C THR A 411 11.49 12.47 -7.48
N PHE A 412 12.35 13.45 -7.17
CA PHE A 412 11.90 14.66 -6.46
C PHE A 412 10.80 15.41 -7.24
N GLN A 413 10.91 15.44 -8.57
CA GLN A 413 9.92 16.03 -9.46
C GLN A 413 8.56 15.33 -9.35
N GLU A 414 8.55 14.00 -9.42
CA GLU A 414 7.35 13.17 -9.25
C GLU A 414 6.72 13.32 -7.86
N PHE A 415 7.58 13.41 -6.84
CA PHE A 415 7.15 13.53 -5.45
C PHE A 415 6.55 14.90 -5.14
N VAL A 416 7.11 15.98 -5.70
CA VAL A 416 6.78 17.37 -5.33
C VAL A 416 6.08 18.13 -6.45
N TYR A 417 6.76 18.35 -7.58
CA TYR A 417 6.31 19.28 -8.62
C TYR A 417 5.14 18.74 -9.45
N ASP A 418 5.17 17.47 -9.79
CA ASP A 418 4.18 16.85 -10.67
C ASP A 418 2.75 16.89 -10.12
N LYS A 419 2.60 17.07 -8.80
CA LYS A 419 1.29 17.25 -8.14
C LYS A 419 0.60 18.56 -8.54
N PHE A 420 1.37 19.57 -8.93
CA PHE A 420 0.84 20.84 -9.41
C PHE A 420 0.51 20.83 -10.91
N SER A 421 1.01 19.82 -11.64
CA SER A 421 0.88 19.68 -13.08
C SER A 421 0.18 18.37 -13.49
N LEU A 422 -0.64 17.78 -12.61
CA LEU A 422 -1.21 16.44 -12.79
C LEU A 422 -1.87 16.21 -14.15
N ASN A 423 -2.60 17.20 -14.67
CA ASN A 423 -3.22 17.07 -15.98
C ASN A 423 -2.15 16.96 -17.09
N THR A 424 -1.11 17.79 -17.05
CA THR A 424 0.00 17.74 -18.00
C THR A 424 0.73 16.40 -17.93
N VAL A 425 1.04 15.92 -16.72
CA VAL A 425 1.68 14.60 -16.51
C VAL A 425 0.80 13.48 -17.04
N TRP A 426 -0.51 13.56 -16.78
CA TRP A 426 -1.48 12.59 -17.29
C TRP A 426 -1.55 12.56 -18.82
N GLN A 427 -1.63 13.72 -19.48
CA GLN A 427 -1.63 13.80 -20.94
C GLN A 427 -0.32 13.30 -21.55
N ALA A 428 0.81 13.63 -20.93
CA ALA A 428 2.12 13.11 -21.33
C ALA A 428 2.17 11.58 -21.20
N GLN A 429 1.69 11.00 -20.08
CA GLN A 429 1.61 9.56 -19.91
C GLN A 429 0.66 8.89 -20.91
N LEU A 430 -0.45 9.52 -21.29
CA LEU A 430 -1.33 8.99 -22.33
C LEU A 430 -0.63 8.94 -23.70
N ALA A 431 0.13 9.98 -24.04
CA ALA A 431 0.96 9.98 -25.24
C ALA A 431 2.06 8.89 -25.18
N VAL A 432 2.73 8.72 -24.03
CA VAL A 432 3.67 7.62 -23.80
C VAL A 432 3.00 6.26 -23.99
N ASN A 433 1.82 6.04 -23.40
CA ASN A 433 1.10 4.77 -23.52
C ASN A 433 0.78 4.44 -24.98
N THR A 434 0.38 5.47 -25.74
CA THR A 434 0.08 5.35 -27.17
C THR A 434 1.35 5.04 -27.95
N ALA A 435 2.46 5.73 -27.67
CA ALA A 435 3.75 5.45 -28.29
C ALA A 435 4.19 4.00 -28.02
N VAL A 436 4.21 3.54 -26.77
CA VAL A 436 4.58 2.17 -26.40
C VAL A 436 3.68 1.14 -27.08
N HIS A 437 2.38 1.39 -27.15
CA HIS A 437 1.45 0.51 -27.85
C HIS A 437 1.70 0.46 -29.36
N SER A 438 1.95 1.60 -30.00
CA SER A 438 2.34 1.66 -31.41
C SER A 438 3.66 0.95 -31.68
N PHE A 439 4.66 1.12 -30.82
CA PHE A 439 5.93 0.39 -30.91
C PHE A 439 5.72 -1.14 -30.84
N ARG A 440 4.85 -1.62 -29.95
CA ARG A 440 4.52 -3.06 -29.84
C ARG A 440 3.80 -3.63 -31.07
N LYS A 441 3.16 -2.76 -31.86
CA LYS A 441 2.47 -3.10 -33.10
C LYS A 441 3.31 -2.84 -34.36
N ASP A 442 4.59 -2.53 -34.18
CA ASP A 442 5.51 -2.16 -35.27
C ASP A 442 5.03 -0.93 -36.09
N ASP A 443 4.22 -0.07 -35.47
CA ASP A 443 3.71 1.18 -36.04
C ASP A 443 4.64 2.35 -35.65
N PHE A 444 5.78 2.43 -36.33
CA PHE A 444 6.85 3.35 -35.98
C PHE A 444 6.51 4.82 -36.25
N GLU A 445 5.68 5.13 -37.24
CA GLU A 445 5.26 6.50 -37.52
C GLU A 445 4.46 7.07 -36.34
N ASN A 446 3.48 6.31 -35.82
CA ASN A 446 2.74 6.74 -34.64
C ASN A 446 3.61 6.73 -33.39
N TYR A 447 4.55 5.78 -33.24
CA TYR A 447 5.51 5.81 -32.15
C TYR A 447 6.27 7.15 -32.10
N LEU A 448 6.89 7.57 -33.21
CA LEU A 448 7.65 8.82 -33.28
C LEU A 448 6.77 10.03 -32.98
N ARG A 449 5.57 10.07 -33.58
CA ARG A 449 4.59 11.14 -33.35
C ARG A 449 4.23 11.29 -31.88
N PHE A 450 3.86 10.20 -31.22
CA PHE A 450 3.39 10.24 -29.83
C PHE A 450 4.54 10.38 -28.83
N ALA A 451 5.73 9.85 -29.12
CA ALA A 451 6.93 10.09 -28.31
C ALA A 451 7.30 11.59 -28.29
N LYS A 452 7.29 12.24 -29.46
CA LYS A 452 7.51 13.69 -29.59
C LYS A 452 6.40 14.51 -28.92
N GLN A 453 5.15 14.09 -29.06
CA GLN A 453 4.02 14.73 -28.38
C GLN A 453 4.17 14.65 -26.86
N ALA A 454 4.52 13.49 -26.31
CA ALA A 454 4.77 13.32 -24.88
C ALA A 454 5.84 14.30 -24.39
N HIS A 455 6.97 14.38 -25.10
CA HIS A 455 8.07 15.26 -24.71
C HIS A 455 7.71 16.73 -24.85
N THR A 456 6.96 17.12 -25.87
CA THR A 456 6.45 18.50 -26.01
C THR A 456 5.52 18.88 -24.86
N LEU A 457 4.68 17.94 -24.40
CA LEU A 457 3.77 18.17 -23.28
C LEU A 457 4.53 18.32 -21.97
N TYR A 458 5.49 17.43 -21.69
CA TYR A 458 6.26 17.49 -20.45
C TYR A 458 7.65 16.84 -20.57
N PRO A 459 8.69 17.61 -20.94
CA PRO A 459 10.03 17.10 -21.18
C PRO A 459 10.64 16.40 -19.96
N GLY A 460 10.47 16.99 -18.77
CA GLY A 460 11.04 16.47 -17.52
C GLY A 460 10.33 15.23 -16.96
N TYR A 461 9.32 14.70 -17.66
CA TYR A 461 8.65 13.48 -17.23
C TYR A 461 9.46 12.24 -17.60
N ARG A 462 9.80 11.42 -16.60
CA ARG A 462 10.56 10.17 -16.75
C ARG A 462 10.16 9.38 -17.99
N ASN A 463 8.89 9.00 -18.09
CA ASN A 463 8.46 8.07 -19.13
C ASN A 463 8.41 8.73 -20.51
N SER A 464 8.20 10.04 -20.56
CA SER A 464 8.27 10.83 -21.79
C SER A 464 9.69 10.86 -22.34
N MET A 465 10.67 11.09 -21.47
CA MET A 465 12.09 11.08 -21.82
C MET A 465 12.52 9.73 -22.41
N LYS A 466 12.09 8.60 -21.82
CA LYS A 466 12.41 7.25 -22.33
C LYS A 466 12.01 7.04 -23.79
N VAL A 467 10.75 7.38 -24.13
CA VAL A 467 10.26 7.20 -25.51
C VAL A 467 10.87 8.21 -26.47
N HIS A 468 11.13 9.43 -26.00
CA HIS A 468 11.71 10.49 -26.82
C HIS A 468 13.21 10.29 -27.11
N ALA A 469 13.97 9.69 -26.19
CA ALA A 469 15.40 9.39 -26.40
C ALA A 469 15.60 8.53 -27.65
N VAL A 470 14.84 7.43 -27.75
CA VAL A 470 14.88 6.54 -28.92
C VAL A 470 14.34 7.22 -30.17
N ALA A 471 13.23 7.96 -30.06
CA ALA A 471 12.65 8.68 -31.20
C ALA A 471 13.62 9.72 -31.79
N SER A 472 14.25 10.53 -30.94
CA SER A 472 15.24 11.53 -31.34
C SER A 472 16.48 10.89 -31.95
N SER A 473 16.91 9.74 -31.44
CA SER A 473 18.06 9.02 -31.97
C SER A 473 17.80 8.51 -33.40
N VAL A 474 16.62 7.94 -33.65
CA VAL A 474 16.20 7.47 -34.98
C VAL A 474 16.05 8.64 -35.97
N GLU A 475 15.57 9.80 -35.53
CA GLU A 475 15.44 11.01 -36.35
C GLU A 475 16.77 11.75 -36.60
N GLY A 476 17.89 11.25 -36.08
CA GLY A 476 19.21 11.87 -36.24
C GLY A 476 19.45 13.11 -35.37
N ARG A 477 18.61 13.36 -34.36
CA ARG A 477 18.75 14.46 -33.39
C ARG A 477 19.66 14.05 -32.23
N TRP A 478 20.92 13.76 -32.54
CA TRP A 478 21.85 13.08 -31.63
C TRP A 478 22.12 13.81 -30.31
N GLY A 479 22.25 15.15 -30.32
CA GLY A 479 22.46 15.92 -29.09
C GLY A 479 21.29 15.77 -28.11
N GLN A 480 20.06 15.95 -28.61
CA GLN A 480 18.85 15.78 -27.80
C GLN A 480 18.69 14.32 -27.32
N ALA A 481 18.97 13.36 -28.19
CA ALA A 481 18.87 11.94 -27.83
C ALA A 481 19.89 11.59 -26.74
N LEU A 482 21.10 12.14 -26.80
CA LEU A 482 22.13 11.95 -25.79
C LEU A 482 21.68 12.53 -24.44
N ASP A 483 21.18 13.76 -24.41
CA ASP A 483 20.65 14.41 -23.20
C ASP A 483 19.52 13.57 -22.57
N ASP A 484 18.59 13.07 -23.38
CA ASP A 484 17.48 12.25 -22.88
C ASP A 484 17.94 10.87 -22.37
N PHE A 485 18.90 10.22 -23.03
CA PHE A 485 19.44 8.95 -22.55
C PHE A 485 20.28 9.11 -21.27
N GLU A 486 21.07 10.19 -21.17
CA GLU A 486 21.83 10.51 -19.96
C GLU A 486 20.87 10.82 -18.80
N GLY A 487 19.82 11.62 -19.03
CA GLY A 487 18.77 11.86 -18.04
C GLY A 487 18.03 10.59 -17.64
N TRP A 488 17.75 9.67 -18.58
CA TRP A 488 17.18 8.37 -18.25
C TRP A 488 18.14 7.57 -17.35
N LEU A 489 19.43 7.52 -17.68
CA LEU A 489 20.42 6.80 -16.90
C LEU A 489 20.61 7.39 -15.49
N GLU A 490 20.49 8.70 -15.30
CA GLU A 490 20.51 9.34 -13.98
C GLU A 490 19.36 8.84 -13.08
N ILE A 491 18.17 8.66 -13.65
CA ILE A 491 17.00 8.15 -12.92
C ILE A 491 17.09 6.64 -12.72
N GLU A 492 17.57 5.91 -13.73
CA GLU A 492 17.66 4.45 -13.76
C GLU A 492 19.08 3.98 -14.15
N PRO A 493 20.05 4.01 -13.21
CA PRO A 493 21.45 3.67 -13.51
C PRO A 493 21.68 2.23 -14.01
N TRP A 494 20.69 1.37 -13.82
CA TRP A 494 20.67 -0.03 -14.25
C TRP A 494 20.08 -0.23 -15.65
N SER A 495 19.54 0.83 -16.30
CA SER A 495 18.95 0.73 -17.64
C SER A 495 20.02 0.32 -18.66
N ARG A 496 19.83 -0.84 -19.26
CA ARG A 496 20.68 -1.33 -20.34
C ARG A 496 20.34 -0.60 -21.63
N ALA A 497 19.06 -0.32 -21.87
CA ALA A 497 18.61 0.41 -23.04
C ALA A 497 19.21 1.84 -23.09
N ALA A 498 19.26 2.55 -21.96
CA ALA A 498 19.86 3.88 -21.90
C ALA A 498 21.38 3.84 -22.17
N LYS A 499 22.12 2.96 -21.49
CA LYS A 499 23.57 2.78 -21.72
C LYS A 499 23.88 2.44 -23.18
N TRP A 500 23.08 1.56 -23.78
CA TRP A 500 23.24 1.14 -25.17
C TRP A 500 22.96 2.30 -26.13
N GLY A 501 21.89 3.08 -25.89
CA GLY A 501 21.59 4.29 -26.65
C GLY A 501 22.69 5.35 -26.59
N ILE A 502 23.31 5.54 -25.42
CA ILE A 502 24.47 6.43 -25.26
C ILE A 502 25.65 5.90 -26.09
N ALA A 503 25.98 4.62 -25.96
CA ALA A 503 27.09 4.01 -26.72
C ALA A 503 26.90 4.15 -28.24
N ASP A 504 25.69 3.90 -28.73
CA ASP A 504 25.29 4.10 -30.14
C ASP A 504 25.56 5.54 -30.61
N ILE A 505 25.10 6.54 -29.84
CA ILE A 505 25.30 7.95 -30.19
C ILE A 505 26.78 8.34 -30.12
N ARG A 506 27.51 7.89 -29.10
CA ARG A 506 28.94 8.17 -28.93
C ARG A 506 29.75 7.60 -30.10
N LEU A 507 29.42 6.41 -30.61
CA LEU A 507 30.02 5.87 -31.84
C LEU A 507 29.75 6.75 -33.06
N LYS A 508 28.50 7.17 -33.26
CA LYS A 508 28.10 8.08 -34.36
C LYS A 508 28.83 9.43 -34.31
N LEU A 509 29.17 9.90 -33.10
CA LEU A 509 29.96 11.11 -32.86
C LEU A 509 31.48 10.90 -32.93
N GLY A 510 31.95 9.68 -33.24
CA GLY A 510 33.38 9.35 -33.33
C GLY A 510 34.10 9.19 -31.99
N GLN A 511 33.35 9.10 -30.88
CA GLN A 511 33.88 8.95 -29.52
C GLN A 511 34.02 7.47 -29.14
N VAL A 512 34.84 6.75 -29.90
CA VAL A 512 34.92 5.28 -29.87
C VAL A 512 35.33 4.73 -28.50
N ASP A 513 36.33 5.32 -27.84
CA ASP A 513 36.82 4.83 -26.54
C ASP A 513 35.75 4.89 -25.45
N GLN A 514 34.96 5.98 -25.43
CA GLN A 514 33.87 6.15 -24.47
C GLN A 514 32.73 5.16 -24.73
N ALA A 515 32.43 4.90 -26.01
CA ALA A 515 31.45 3.90 -26.38
C ALA A 515 31.87 2.48 -25.97
N ARG A 516 33.15 2.11 -26.18
CA ARG A 516 33.69 0.79 -25.82
C ARG A 516 33.53 0.50 -24.32
N MET A 517 33.81 1.47 -23.46
CA MET A 517 33.62 1.33 -22.00
C MET A 517 32.17 0.97 -21.61
N LEU A 518 31.18 1.53 -22.31
CA LEU A 518 29.75 1.25 -22.06
C LEU A 518 29.31 -0.09 -22.65
N ILE A 519 29.87 -0.47 -23.80
CA ILE A 519 29.58 -1.72 -24.50
C ILE A 519 30.09 -2.92 -23.70
N ASP A 520 31.28 -2.83 -23.11
CA ASP A 520 31.88 -3.89 -22.31
C ASP A 520 31.00 -4.23 -21.09
N ASP A 521 30.43 -3.22 -20.44
CA ASP A 521 29.49 -3.38 -19.30
C ASP A 521 28.16 -4.05 -19.73
N LEU A 522 27.77 -3.91 -21.01
CA LEU A 522 26.53 -4.47 -21.56
C LEU A 522 26.67 -5.91 -22.06
N GLY A 523 27.90 -6.41 -22.20
CA GLY A 523 28.20 -7.75 -22.74
C GLY A 523 27.89 -7.88 -24.23
N ILE A 524 27.96 -6.77 -24.97
CA ILE A 524 27.79 -6.73 -26.44
C ILE A 524 29.07 -7.30 -27.08
N SER A 525 28.94 -8.11 -28.13
CA SER A 525 30.11 -8.76 -28.75
C SER A 525 30.96 -7.78 -29.56
N GLU A 526 32.29 -7.90 -29.51
CA GLU A 526 33.22 -7.11 -30.36
C GLU A 526 32.84 -7.19 -31.85
N GLY A 527 32.35 -8.34 -32.32
CA GLY A 527 31.89 -8.51 -33.70
C GLY A 527 30.69 -7.62 -34.07
N GLU A 528 29.78 -7.34 -33.13
CA GLU A 528 28.67 -6.39 -33.37
C GLU A 528 29.18 -4.94 -33.43
N VAL A 529 30.21 -4.60 -32.66
CA VAL A 529 30.83 -3.27 -32.65
C VAL A 529 31.63 -3.01 -33.92
N GLU A 530 32.45 -3.99 -34.33
CA GLU A 530 33.20 -3.94 -35.58
C GLU A 530 32.25 -3.90 -36.79
N ALA A 531 31.16 -4.68 -36.76
CA ALA A 531 30.12 -4.62 -37.79
C ALA A 531 29.52 -3.21 -37.88
N ALA A 532 29.12 -2.61 -36.76
CA ALA A 532 28.55 -1.26 -36.73
C ALA A 532 29.53 -0.19 -37.25
N LEU A 533 30.82 -0.32 -36.94
CA LEU A 533 31.87 0.57 -37.45
C LEU A 533 32.17 0.36 -38.94
N SER A 534 31.98 -0.85 -39.45
CA SER A 534 32.28 -1.22 -40.85
C SER A 534 31.19 -0.83 -41.87
N THR A 535 29.94 -0.71 -41.44
CA THR A 535 28.78 -0.45 -42.33
C THR A 535 28.65 1.01 -42.78
N GLY A 536 29.47 1.92 -42.25
CA GLY A 536 29.42 3.36 -42.57
C GLY A 536 28.26 4.13 -41.89
N GLU A 537 27.25 3.44 -41.37
CA GLU A 537 26.14 4.05 -40.60
C GLU A 537 26.44 4.18 -39.09
N GLY A 538 27.41 3.41 -38.56
CA GLY A 538 27.88 3.57 -37.18
C GLY A 538 26.84 3.28 -36.10
N THR A 539 25.83 2.43 -36.38
CA THR A 539 24.67 2.23 -35.48
C THR A 539 24.70 0.89 -34.73
N LEU A 540 24.47 0.95 -33.43
CA LEU A 540 24.24 -0.19 -32.53
C LEU A 540 22.75 -0.40 -32.20
N GLN A 541 21.83 0.29 -32.89
CA GLN A 541 20.38 0.04 -32.79
C GLN A 541 19.97 -1.25 -33.48
N THR A 542 20.47 -2.38 -32.97
CA THR A 542 20.22 -3.71 -33.50
C THR A 542 18.87 -4.25 -33.01
N ARG A 543 18.47 -5.42 -33.52
CA ARG A 543 17.32 -6.15 -33.00
C ARG A 543 17.44 -6.43 -31.49
N SER A 544 18.64 -6.69 -31.01
CA SER A 544 18.95 -6.94 -29.59
C SER A 544 18.71 -5.70 -28.73
N PHE A 545 19.07 -4.51 -29.24
CA PHE A 545 18.73 -3.23 -28.60
C PHE A 545 17.22 -3.07 -28.46
N PHE A 546 16.46 -3.22 -29.55
CA PHE A 546 15.01 -3.03 -29.52
C PHE A 546 14.28 -4.09 -28.68
N SER A 547 14.82 -5.31 -28.56
CA SER A 547 14.33 -6.32 -27.61
C SER A 547 14.51 -5.85 -26.16
N THR A 548 15.72 -5.38 -25.82
CA THR A 548 16.04 -4.85 -24.48
C THR A 548 15.18 -3.63 -24.16
N TYR A 549 15.04 -2.72 -25.12
CA TYR A 549 14.20 -1.54 -24.99
C TYR A 549 12.73 -1.91 -24.74
N ARG A 550 12.20 -2.88 -25.48
CA ARG A 550 10.83 -3.39 -25.28
C ARG A 550 10.62 -3.93 -23.87
N GLU A 551 11.56 -4.71 -23.34
CA GLU A 551 11.50 -5.22 -21.97
C GLU A 551 11.48 -4.09 -20.92
N GLU A 552 12.28 -3.04 -21.12
CA GLU A 552 12.29 -1.88 -20.21
C GLU A 552 11.04 -0.99 -20.36
N LEU A 553 10.47 -0.88 -21.56
CA LEU A 553 9.17 -0.24 -21.76
C LEU A 553 8.04 -1.00 -21.06
N ASP A 554 8.09 -2.34 -21.05
CA ASP A 554 7.12 -3.17 -20.35
C ASP A 554 7.19 -2.95 -18.82
N ARG A 555 8.35 -2.53 -18.31
CA ARG A 555 8.55 -2.17 -16.91
C ARG A 555 7.97 -0.81 -16.52
N ILE A 556 7.65 0.09 -17.46
CA ILE A 556 7.04 1.41 -17.16
C ILE A 556 5.78 1.29 -16.29
N TYR A 557 5.05 0.17 -16.43
CA TYR A 557 3.78 -0.05 -15.75
C TYR A 557 3.88 -0.90 -14.49
N THR A 558 5.01 -1.58 -14.28
CA THR A 558 5.23 -2.53 -13.18
C THR A 558 6.22 -2.02 -12.14
N ASP A 559 7.16 -1.16 -12.55
CA ASP A 559 8.12 -0.48 -11.69
C ASP A 559 7.65 0.92 -11.29
#